data_AF-A0A7V0VZ31-F1
#
_entry.id   AF-A0A7V0VZ31-F1
#
_cell.length_a   1.000
_cell.length_b   1.000
_cell.length_c   1.000
_cell.angle_alpha   90.00
_cell.angle_beta   90.00
_cell.angle_gamma   90.00
#
_symmetry.space_group_name_H-M   'P 1'
#
loop_
_entity.id
_entity.type
_entity.pdbx_description
1 polymer ?
#
loop_
_entity_poly.entity_id
_entity_poly.type
_entity_poly.pdbx_seq_one_letter_code
_entity_poly.pdbx_strand_id
1 'polypeptide(L)' 'GKEKHVPVIEKTPTGVRIKIGSIPHPMEEKHYIEWIEIIADGVVYRKFLNPGDKPEAEFNIKAQKIEAREYCNLHGLWRS' A
#
# COMPACT_ATOMS: atom_id res chain seq x y z
N GLY A 1 -14.71 -5.89 -2.07
CA GLY A 1 -13.38 -6.29 -2.58
C GLY A 1 -12.53 -5.06 -2.86
N LYS A 2 -12.78 -4.39 -3.99
CA LYS A 2 -12.05 -3.20 -4.46
C LYS A 2 -11.85 -2.13 -3.39
N GLU A 3 -12.91 -1.81 -2.64
CA GLU A 3 -12.92 -0.82 -1.56
C GLU A 3 -11.96 -1.14 -0.40
N LYS A 4 -11.49 -2.39 -0.30
CA LYS A 4 -10.51 -2.83 0.70
C LYS A 4 -9.12 -3.14 0.13
N HIS A 5 -8.93 -3.09 -1.19
CA HIS A 5 -7.69 -3.57 -1.83
C HIS A 5 -7.05 -2.52 -2.73
N VAL A 6 -7.84 -1.67 -3.39
CA VAL A 6 -7.26 -0.62 -4.24
C VAL A 6 -6.47 0.35 -3.35
N PRO A 7 -5.16 0.54 -3.59
CA PRO A 7 -4.36 1.48 -2.82
C PRO A 7 -4.90 2.90 -2.92
N VAL A 8 -4.87 3.63 -1.81
CA VAL A 8 -5.23 5.05 -1.72
C VAL A 8 -3.95 5.83 -1.45
N ILE A 9 -3.62 6.73 -2.39
CA ILE A 9 -2.40 7.54 -2.35
C ILE A 9 -2.70 8.88 -1.70
N GLU A 10 -2.01 9.20 -0.59
CA GLU A 10 -2.12 10.45 0.14
C GLU A 10 -0.75 11.15 0.17
N LYS A 11 -0.67 12.37 -0.36
CA LYS A 11 0.56 13.18 -0.27
C LYS A 11 0.66 13.79 1.13
N THR A 12 1.82 13.63 1.78
CA THR A 12 2.12 14.21 3.09
C THR A 12 3.16 15.33 2.95
N PRO A 13 3.37 16.19 3.97
CA PRO A 13 4.42 17.21 3.93
C PRO A 13 5.84 16.63 3.73
N THR A 14 6.06 15.38 4.13
CA THR A 14 7.37 14.70 4.13
C THR A 14 7.52 13.65 3.02
N GLY A 15 6.44 13.30 2.33
CA GLY A 15 6.47 12.30 1.26
C GLY A 15 5.07 11.83 0.84
N VAL A 16 4.89 10.50 0.80
CA VAL A 16 3.67 9.86 0.35
C VAL A 16 3.28 8.75 1.32
N ARG A 17 2.02 8.76 1.76
CA ARG A 17 1.41 7.67 2.51
C ARG A 17 0.48 6.89 1.59
N ILE A 18 0.61 5.57 1.62
CA ILE A 18 -0.26 4.63 0.89
C ILE A 18 -1.09 3.88 1.93
N LYS A 19 -2.42 3.90 1.78
CA LYS A 19 -3.36 3.10 2.59
C LYS A 19 -3.99 2.03 1.71
N ILE A 20 -4.25 0.84 2.23
CA ILE A 20 -4.88 -0.24 1.46
C ILE A 20 -6.38 -0.24 1.68
N GLY A 21 -7.10 0.12 0.61
CA GLY A 21 -8.54 0.31 0.59
C GLY A 21 -8.97 1.72 1.00
N SER A 22 -10.13 2.13 0.49
CA SER A 22 -10.89 3.25 1.05
C SER A 22 -11.53 2.88 2.40
N ILE A 23 -11.74 1.57 2.61
CA ILE A 23 -12.03 0.95 3.90
C ILE A 23 -10.79 0.10 4.25
N PRO A 24 -10.24 0.20 5.48
CA PRO A 24 -9.05 -0.55 5.85
C PRO A 24 -9.17 -2.05 5.59
N HIS A 25 -8.18 -2.62 4.91
CA HIS A 25 -8.04 -4.06 4.74
C HIS A 25 -7.82 -4.76 6.10
N PRO A 26 -8.35 -5.98 6.32
CA PRO A 26 -7.99 -6.80 7.49
C PRO A 26 -6.49 -7.09 7.57
N MET A 27 -5.93 -7.18 8.77
CA MET A 27 -4.52 -7.52 8.98
C MET A 27 -4.43 -8.68 9.98
N GLU A 28 -5.13 -9.76 9.68
CA GLU A 28 -5.21 -10.96 10.53
C GLU A 28 -4.18 -12.00 10.10
N GLU A 29 -3.79 -12.93 10.98
CA GLU A 29 -2.74 -13.94 10.69
C GLU A 29 -2.94 -14.71 9.37
N LYS A 30 -4.19 -15.00 9.01
CA LYS A 30 -4.54 -15.75 7.80
C LYS A 30 -4.97 -14.87 6.63
N HIS A 31 -5.14 -13.57 6.84
CA HIS A 31 -5.64 -12.63 5.84
C HIS A 31 -5.09 -11.23 6.10
N TYR A 32 -4.02 -10.88 5.38
CA TYR A 32 -3.31 -9.62 5.56
C TYR A 32 -2.65 -9.17 4.25
N ILE A 33 -2.23 -7.92 4.24
CA ILE A 33 -1.40 -7.36 3.19
C ILE A 33 0.05 -7.70 3.48
N GLU A 34 0.70 -8.48 2.60
CA GLU A 34 2.09 -8.89 2.78
C GLU A 34 3.05 -7.73 2.54
N TRP A 35 2.73 -6.88 1.56
CA TRP A 35 3.54 -5.72 1.22
C TRP A 35 2.75 -4.62 0.52
N ILE A 36 3.29 -3.42 0.62
CA ILE A 36 2.87 -2.22 -0.10
C ILE A 36 4.06 -1.71 -0.91
N GLU A 37 3.80 -1.33 -2.15
CA GLU A 37 4.77 -0.71 -3.04
C GLU A 37 4.33 0.65 -3.53
N ILE A 38 5.33 1.52 -3.71
CA ILE A 38 5.22 2.74 -4.49
C ILE A 38 6.23 2.69 -5.64
N ILE A 39 5.75 2.98 -6.84
CA ILE A 39 6.57 3.15 -8.04
C ILE A 39 6.62 4.65 -8.31
N ALA A 40 7.78 5.24 -8.10
CA ALA A 40 7.98 6.67 -8.10
C ALA A 40 9.03 7.03 -9.15
N ASP A 41 8.60 7.67 -10.24
CA ASP A 41 9.44 8.00 -11.40
C ASP A 41 10.28 6.80 -11.92
N GLY A 42 9.71 5.59 -11.90
CA GLY A 42 10.35 4.36 -12.35
C GLY A 42 11.17 3.62 -11.29
N VAL A 43 11.32 4.17 -10.08
CA VAL A 43 11.98 3.52 -8.94
C VAL A 43 10.94 2.84 -8.05
N VAL A 44 11.21 1.61 -7.63
CA VAL A 44 10.30 0.84 -6.76
C VAL A 44 10.80 0.86 -5.32
N TYR A 45 9.93 1.25 -4.41
CA TYR A 45 10.13 1.09 -2.97
C TYR A 45 9.06 0.13 -2.45
N ARG A 46 9.48 -0.84 -1.63
CA ARG A 46 8.60 -1.85 -1.05
C ARG A 46 8.71 -1.85 0.47
N LYS A 47 7.57 -1.85 1.14
CA LYS A 47 7.46 -2.08 2.58
C LYS A 47 6.69 -3.37 2.81
N PHE A 48 7.35 -4.34 3.46
CA PHE A 48 6.66 -5.51 4.00
C PHE A 48 5.92 -5.15 5.28
N LEU A 49 4.77 -5.79 5.49
CA LEU A 49 3.94 -5.69 6.67
C LEU A 49 3.75 -7.08 7.28
N ASN A 50 3.32 -7.11 8.54
CA ASN A 50 2.98 -8.32 9.28
C ASN A 50 1.50 -8.29 9.68
N PRO A 51 0.90 -9.44 10.00
CA PRO A 51 -0.38 -9.47 10.71
C PRO A 51 -0.36 -8.57 11.96
N GLY A 52 -1.43 -7.83 12.18
CA GLY A 52 -1.60 -6.85 13.26
C GLY A 52 -1.10 -5.44 12.92
N ASP A 53 -0.27 -5.27 11.89
CA ASP A 53 0.15 -3.94 11.44
C ASP A 53 -1.04 -3.15 10.89
N LYS A 54 -0.92 -1.82 10.82
CA LYS A 54 -1.88 -1.03 10.02
C LYS A 54 -1.65 -1.33 8.54
N PRO A 55 -2.71 -1.43 7.72
CA PRO A 55 -2.59 -1.66 6.27
C PRO A 55 -2.20 -0.35 5.55
N GLU A 56 -1.10 0.26 5.96
CA GLU A 56 -0.58 1.49 5.39
C GLU A 56 0.96 1.55 5.46
N ALA A 57 1.57 2.31 4.55
CA ALA A 57 3.01 2.55 4.53
C ALA A 57 3.31 4.00 4.16
N GLU A 58 4.36 4.58 4.74
CA GLU A 58 4.83 5.93 4.45
C GLU A 58 6.22 5.90 3.81
N PHE A 59 6.37 6.65 2.73
CA PHE A 59 7.59 6.74 1.94
C PHE A 59 8.01 8.20 1.85
N ASN A 60 9.15 8.53 2.45
CA ASN A 60 9.73 9.88 2.42
C ASN A 60 10.45 10.12 1.08
N ILE A 61 9.69 10.22 0.00
CA ILE A 61 10.18 10.40 -1.37
C ILE A 61 9.51 11.60 -2.04
N LYS A 62 10.20 12.19 -3.02
CA LYS A 62 9.65 13.21 -3.91
C LYS A 62 9.63 12.65 -5.33
N ALA A 63 8.47 12.64 -5.97
CA ALA A 63 8.30 12.13 -7.32
C ALA A 63 7.20 12.87 -8.10
N GLN A 64 7.31 12.88 -9.43
CA GLN A 64 6.31 13.49 -10.30
C GLN A 64 5.19 12.49 -10.64
N LYS A 65 5.57 11.25 -10.98
CA LYS A 65 4.66 10.15 -11.27
C LYS A 65 4.70 9.14 -10.14
N ILE A 66 3.52 8.77 -9.66
CA ILE A 66 3.36 7.83 -8.56
C ILE A 66 2.30 6.82 -8.96
N GLU A 67 2.65 5.55 -8.83
CA GLU A 67 1.72 4.41 -8.83
C GLU A 67 1.90 3.65 -7.51
N ALA A 68 0.85 2.97 -7.06
CA ALA A 68 0.90 2.16 -5.86
C ALA A 68 0.38 0.75 -6.13
N ARG A 69 0.99 -0.24 -5.47
CA ARG A 69 0.58 -1.64 -5.51
C ARG A 69 0.54 -2.23 -4.11
N GLU A 70 -0.26 -3.26 -3.95
CA GLU A 70 -0.32 -4.07 -2.73
C GLU A 70 -0.49 -5.54 -3.08
N TYR A 71 -0.14 -6.41 -2.15
CA TYR A 71 -0.43 -7.83 -2.28
C TYR A 71 -1.09 -8.38 -1.02
N CYS A 72 -2.33 -8.81 -1.19
CA CYS A 72 -3.07 -9.56 -0.18
C CYS A 72 -2.75 -11.04 -0.35
N ASN A 73 -2.39 -11.72 0.74
CA ASN A 73 -2.03 -13.13 0.71
C ASN A 73 -3.15 -14.05 0.16
N LEU A 74 -4.43 -13.61 0.25
CA LEU A 74 -5.59 -14.35 -0.27
C LEU A 74 -6.12 -13.84 -1.61
N HIS A 75 -6.03 -12.52 -1.85
CA HIS A 75 -6.67 -11.88 -3.00
C HIS A 75 -5.68 -11.38 -4.06
N GLY A 76 -4.38 -11.64 -3.87
CA GLY A 76 -3.33 -11.34 -4.83
C GLY A 76 -3.02 -9.85 -4.98
N LEU A 77 -2.53 -9.49 -6.16
CA LEU A 77 -2.00 -8.18 -6.48
C LEU A 77 -3.09 -7.18 -6.89
N TRP A 78 -3.06 -5.98 -6.30
CA TRP A 78 -3.89 -4.84 -6.70
C TRP A 78 -3.05 -3.58 -6.96
N ARG A 79 -3.61 -2.65 -7.73
CA ARG A 79 -2.96 -1.37 -8.09
C ARG A 79 -3.97 -0.24 -8.25
N SER A 80 -3.50 1.00 -8.11
CA SER A 80 -4.23 2.25 -8.35
C SER A 80 -3.69 2.99 -9.57
#